data_AF-A0A843C903-F1
#
_entry.id   AF-A0A843C903-F1
#
_cell.length_a   1.000
_cell.length_b   1.000
_cell.length_c   1.000
_cell.angle_alpha   90.00
_cell.angle_beta   90.00
_cell.angle_gamma   90.00
#
_symmetry.space_group_name_H-M   'P 1'
#
loop_
_entity.id
_entity.type
_entity.pdbx_description
1 polymer ?
#
loop_
_entity_poly.entity_id
_entity_poly.type
_entity_poly.pdbx_seq_one_letter_code
_entity_poly.pdbx_strand_id
1 'polypeptide(L)'
;MNNKTGIFFLILVFLAIFLPFASNLPDGLETVVENFGDKEQNNFWNGLMADYLIESINNPIISTFISGTIGTFTVLIAALILGRTIQPDKSK
;
A
#
# COMPACT_ATOMS: atom_id res chain seq x y z
N MET A 1 14.83 -4.55 -23.91
CA MET A 1 14.79 -4.00 -22.53
C MET A 1 16.11 -3.28 -22.30
N ASN A 2 16.10 -1.96 -22.05
CA ASN A 2 17.34 -1.22 -21.79
C ASN A 2 17.99 -1.80 -20.53
N ASN A 3 19.32 -1.88 -20.49
CA ASN A 3 20.08 -2.34 -19.33
C ASN A 3 19.62 -1.68 -18.01
N LYS A 4 19.30 -0.38 -18.03
CA LYS A 4 18.74 0.37 -16.88
C LYS A 4 17.38 -0.15 -16.42
N THR A 5 16.47 -0.45 -17.36
CA THR A 5 15.15 -1.00 -17.03
C THR A 5 15.24 -2.41 -16.45
N GLY A 6 16.17 -3.24 -16.94
CA GLY A 6 16.42 -4.57 -16.39
C GLY A 6 16.96 -4.53 -14.96
N ILE A 7 17.92 -3.63 -14.68
CA ILE A 7 18.46 -3.43 -13.32
C ILE A 7 17.37 -2.96 -12.36
N PHE A 8 16.55 -1.99 -12.77
CA PHE A 8 15.44 -1.51 -11.94
C PHE A 8 14.44 -2.61 -11.60
N PHE A 9 14.06 -3.43 -12.60
CA PHE A 9 13.18 -4.57 -12.37
C PHE A 9 13.79 -5.60 -11.42
N LEU A 10 15.09 -5.88 -11.55
CA LEU A 10 15.79 -6.80 -10.65
C LEU A 10 15.80 -6.29 -9.20
N ILE A 11 16.02 -4.98 -9.00
CA ILE A 11 15.95 -4.35 -7.67
C ILE A 11 14.54 -4.50 -7.08
N LEU A 12 13.49 -4.28 -7.88
CA LEU A 12 12.11 -4.43 -7.41
C LEU A 12 11.79 -5.86 -6.97
N VAL A 13 12.18 -6.85 -7.78
CA VAL A 13 11.97 -8.27 -7.44
C VAL A 13 12.77 -8.63 -6.19
N PHE A 14 14.02 -8.18 -6.10
CA PHE A 14 14.84 -8.37 -4.90
C PHE A 14 14.15 -7.77 -3.68
N LEU A 15 13.72 -6.51 -3.74
CA LEU A 15 13.05 -5.84 -2.62
C LEU A 15 11.77 -6.62 -2.23
N ALA A 16 10.91 -6.96 -3.19
CA ALA A 16 9.67 -7.70 -2.95
C ALA A 16 9.88 -9.03 -2.19
N ILE A 17 10.98 -9.75 -2.46
CA ILE A 17 11.33 -10.99 -1.75
C ILE A 17 11.84 -10.72 -0.33
N PHE A 18 12.53 -9.61 -0.12
CA PHE A 18 13.13 -9.26 1.16
C PHE A 18 12.22 -8.45 2.11
N LEU A 19 11.15 -7.83 1.59
CA LEU A 19 10.16 -7.09 2.40
C LEU A 19 9.60 -7.88 3.61
N PRO A 20 9.25 -9.18 3.48
CA PRO A 20 8.75 -9.97 4.61
C PRO A 20 9.76 -10.15 5.75
N PHE A 21 11.05 -9.89 5.50
CA PHE A 21 12.12 -9.92 6.50
C PHE A 21 12.37 -8.55 7.14
N ALA A 22 11.50 -7.56 6.86
CA ALA A 22 11.53 -6.30 7.58
C ALA A 22 11.31 -6.50 9.08
N SER A 23 11.88 -5.61 9.88
CA SER A 23 11.77 -5.64 11.34
C SER A 23 10.31 -5.52 11.79
N ASN A 24 9.92 -6.32 12.78
CA ASN A 24 8.61 -6.21 13.46
C ASN A 24 8.66 -5.27 14.68
N LEU A 25 9.79 -4.58 14.92
CA LEU A 25 9.87 -3.60 16.00
C LEU A 25 9.10 -2.32 15.64
N PRO A 26 8.50 -1.64 16.63
CA PRO A 26 7.76 -0.42 16.40
C PRO A 26 8.64 0.61 15.70
N ASP A 27 8.05 1.32 14.75
CA ASP A 27 8.76 2.39 14.06
C ASP A 27 8.95 3.60 14.99
N GLY A 28 9.65 4.62 14.50
CA GLY A 28 9.93 5.82 15.29
C GLY A 28 8.66 6.59 15.69
N LEU A 29 7.59 6.52 14.90
CA LEU A 29 6.33 7.18 15.23
C LEU A 29 5.57 6.39 16.29
N GLU A 30 5.44 5.09 16.10
CA GLU A 30 4.78 4.17 17.02
C GLU A 30 5.46 4.20 18.39
N THR A 31 6.80 4.20 18.43
CA THR A 31 7.57 4.35 19.67
C THR A 31 7.27 5.66 20.40
N VAL A 32 7.10 6.78 19.68
CA VAL A 32 6.76 8.07 20.30
C VAL A 32 5.33 8.06 20.82
N VAL A 33 4.40 7.47 20.08
CA VAL A 33 3.00 7.31 20.52
C VAL A 33 2.92 6.42 21.76
N GLU A 34 3.67 5.33 21.81
CA GLU A 34 3.70 4.44 22.98
C GLU A 34 4.27 5.13 24.22
N ASN A 35 5.33 5.92 24.07
CA ASN A 35 6.02 6.54 25.20
C ASN A 35 5.42 7.88 25.66
N PHE A 36 4.84 8.66 24.75
CA PHE A 36 4.42 10.05 25.00
C PHE A 36 3.00 10.37 24.51
N GLY A 37 2.39 9.50 23.70
CA GLY A 37 1.04 9.70 23.19
C GLY A 37 -0.03 9.13 24.13
N ASP A 38 -1.20 9.75 24.14
CA ASP A 38 -2.40 9.06 24.59
C ASP A 38 -2.62 7.88 23.64
N LYS A 39 -2.75 6.66 24.20
CA LYS A 39 -3.03 5.42 23.44
C LYS A 39 -4.09 5.71 22.38
N GLU A 40 -3.89 5.19 21.17
CA GLU A 40 -4.82 5.38 20.05
C GLU A 40 -6.26 5.32 20.55
N GLN A 41 -6.94 6.46 20.52
CA GLN A 41 -8.31 6.54 20.99
C GLN A 41 -9.12 5.59 20.11
N ASN A 42 -10.02 4.80 20.72
CA ASN A 42 -10.93 3.94 19.97
C ASN A 42 -11.66 4.80 18.93
N ASN A 43 -11.16 4.81 17.70
CA ASN A 43 -11.69 5.66 16.66
C ASN A 43 -13.10 5.18 16.37
N PHE A 44 -14.03 6.12 16.20
CA PHE A 44 -15.40 5.79 15.78
C PHE A 44 -15.40 5.06 14.42
N TRP A 45 -14.34 5.22 13.64
CA TRP A 45 -14.14 4.54 12.36
C TRP A 45 -12.67 4.13 12.19
N ASN A 46 -12.45 2.83 12.00
CA ASN A 46 -11.10 2.23 11.80
C ASN A 46 -10.73 2.07 10.32
N GLY A 47 -11.36 2.82 9.41
CA GLY A 47 -11.12 2.68 7.97
C GLY A 47 -11.68 1.37 7.39
N LEU A 48 -11.49 1.17 6.08
CA LEU A 48 -11.93 -0.04 5.37
C LEU A 48 -10.94 -1.21 5.50
N MET A 49 -9.65 -0.90 5.68
CA MET A 49 -8.54 -1.85 5.77
C MET A 49 -7.42 -1.25 6.65
N ALA A 50 -7.74 -0.90 7.91
CA ALA A 50 -6.72 -0.45 8.87
C ALA A 50 -5.60 -1.49 8.96
N ASP A 51 -4.36 -1.02 8.99
CA ASP A 51 -3.15 -1.84 9.02
C ASP A 51 -3.09 -2.91 7.94
N TYR A 52 -3.75 -2.67 6.80
CA TYR A 52 -3.85 -3.62 5.68
C TYR A 52 -4.56 -4.95 6.05
N LEU A 53 -5.29 -4.97 7.16
CA LEU A 53 -6.04 -6.11 7.67
C LEU A 53 -7.43 -6.19 7.03
N ILE A 54 -7.80 -7.41 6.66
CA ILE A 54 -9.11 -7.78 6.13
C ILE A 54 -9.70 -8.73 7.16
N GLU A 55 -10.78 -8.33 7.83
CA GLU A 55 -11.40 -9.09 8.94
C GLU A 55 -11.73 -10.55 8.58
N SER A 56 -11.98 -10.83 7.30
CA SER A 56 -12.26 -12.17 6.80
C SER A 56 -11.02 -13.06 6.62
N ILE A 57 -9.81 -12.54 6.75
CA ILE A 57 -8.54 -13.23 6.44
C ILE A 57 -7.63 -13.23 7.67
N ASN A 58 -7.44 -14.40 8.27
CA ASN A 58 -6.62 -14.56 9.47
C ASN A 58 -5.10 -14.51 9.20
N ASN A 59 -4.65 -14.64 7.95
CA ASN A 59 -3.23 -14.62 7.63
C ASN A 59 -2.80 -13.18 7.23
N PRO A 60 -1.94 -12.52 8.03
CA PRO A 60 -1.57 -11.12 7.81
C PRO A 60 -0.86 -10.92 6.46
N ILE A 61 -0.01 -11.86 6.04
CA ILE A 61 0.72 -11.76 4.76
C ILE A 61 -0.26 -11.77 3.58
N ILE A 62 -1.24 -12.68 3.63
CA ILE A 62 -2.27 -12.79 2.58
C ILE A 62 -3.17 -11.56 2.59
N SER A 63 -3.52 -11.06 3.78
CA SER A 63 -4.31 -9.84 3.95
C SER A 63 -3.61 -8.63 3.33
N THR A 64 -2.34 -8.38 3.67
CA THR A 64 -1.54 -7.27 3.13
C THR A 64 -1.37 -7.37 1.62
N PHE A 65 -1.15 -8.58 1.09
CA PHE A 65 -1.01 -8.78 -0.35
C PHE A 65 -2.31 -8.43 -1.09
N ILE A 66 -3.46 -8.89 -0.58
CA ILE A 66 -4.77 -8.64 -1.20
C ILE A 66 -5.16 -7.17 -1.07
N SER A 67 -5.00 -6.56 0.09
CA SER A 67 -5.32 -5.14 0.29
C SER A 67 -4.44 -4.24 -0.59
N GLY A 68 -3.14 -4.51 -0.69
CA GLY A 68 -2.23 -3.81 -1.60
C GLY A 68 -2.61 -3.98 -3.08
N THR A 69 -3.01 -5.18 -3.47
CA THR A 69 -3.48 -5.48 -4.83
C THR A 69 -4.76 -4.70 -5.15
N ILE A 70 -5.75 -4.75 -4.26
CA ILE A 70 -7.02 -4.03 -4.40
C ILE A 70 -6.75 -2.52 -4.50
N GLY A 71 -5.99 -1.95 -3.57
CA GLY A 71 -5.66 -0.53 -3.57
C GLY A 71 -4.97 -0.08 -4.86
N THR A 72 -4.03 -0.86 -5.37
CA THR A 72 -3.34 -0.58 -6.64
C THR A 72 -4.33 -0.56 -7.82
N PHE A 73 -5.20 -1.56 -7.92
CA PHE A 73 -6.21 -1.57 -8.98
C PHE A 73 -7.23 -0.44 -8.84
N THR A 74 -7.65 -0.11 -7.62
CA THR A 74 -8.56 1.00 -7.35
C THR A 74 -7.97 2.32 -7.84
N VAL A 75 -6.71 2.62 -7.51
CA VAL A 75 -6.02 3.84 -7.96
C VAL A 75 -5.84 3.84 -9.47
N LEU A 76 -5.45 2.70 -10.06
CA LEU A 76 -5.26 2.59 -11.51
C LEU A 76 -6.58 2.83 -12.27
N ILE A 77 -7.68 2.22 -11.83
CA ILE A 77 -9.01 2.42 -12.41
C ILE A 77 -9.44 3.88 -12.25
N ALA A 78 -9.29 4.46 -11.06
CA ALA A 78 -9.63 5.86 -10.81
C ALA A 78 -8.82 6.80 -11.73
N ALA A 79 -7.51 6.57 -11.87
CA ALA A 79 -6.65 7.35 -12.75
C ALA A 79 -7.04 7.21 -14.23
N LEU A 80 -7.40 6.01 -14.70
CA LEU A 80 -7.87 5.78 -16.07
C LEU A 80 -9.22 6.44 -16.34
N ILE A 81 -10.14 6.42 -15.38
CA ILE A 81 -11.44 7.09 -15.49
C ILE A 81 -11.22 8.61 -15.54
N LEU A 82 -10.50 9.17 -14.58
CA LEU A 82 -10.21 10.59 -14.52
C LEU A 82 -9.46 11.07 -15.77
N GLY A 83 -8.46 10.31 -16.22
CA GLY A 83 -7.73 10.61 -17.44
C GLY A 83 -8.65 10.67 -18.66
N ARG A 84 -9.58 9.71 -18.80
CA ARG A 84 -10.56 9.71 -19.90
C ARG A 84 -11.56 10.86 -19.81
N THR A 85 -12.02 11.21 -18.61
CA THR A 85 -13.00 12.29 -18.42
C THR A 85 -12.39 13.67 -18.62
N ILE A 86 -11.12 13.86 -18.24
CA ILE A 86 -10.43 15.16 -18.33
C ILE A 86 -9.87 15.40 -19.73
N GLN A 87 -9.56 14.35 -20.50
CA GLN A 87 -8.96 14.51 -21.81
C GLN A 87 -9.97 15.18 -22.78
N PRO A 88 -9.74 16.43 -23.21
CA PRO A 88 -10.60 17.08 -24.17
C PRO A 88 -10.47 16.34 -25.51
N ASP A 89 -11.59 16.22 -26.21
CA ASP A 89 -11.64 15.59 -27.54
C ASP A 89 -10.60 16.24 -28.46
N LYS A 90 -9.66 15.43 -28.95
CA LYS A 90 -8.67 15.83 -29.96
C LYS A 90 -9.26 15.80 -31.38
N SER A 91 -10.59 15.79 -31.53
CA SER A 91 -11.29 16.04 -32.79
C SER A 91 -11.52 17.55 -33.00
N LYS A 92 -10.44 18.29 -33.27
CA LYS A 92 -10.47 19.53 -34.05
C LYS A 92 -9.09 19.80 -34.67
#